data_AF-A0A840F6W9-F1
#
_entry.id   AF-A0A840F6W9-F1
#
_cell.length_a   1.000
_cell.length_b   1.000
_cell.length_c   1.000
_cell.angle_alpha   90.00
_cell.angle_beta   90.00
_cell.angle_gamma   90.00
#
_symmetry.space_group_name_H-M   'P 1'
#
loop_
_entity.id
_entity.type
_entity.pdbx_description
1 polymer ?
#
loop_
_entity_poly.entity_id
_entity_poly.type
_entity_poly.pdbx_seq_one_letter_code
_entity_poly.pdbx_strand_id
1 'polypeptide(L)'
;MAGDGGALTLPSGGPDAVRFVRGAVLLVPLLFTAAVFAWPLGTLAVHAFGSGDAVSLTRAWEATGAWRLLGVTAAQAAGSAAAALVVAAPIVWLISTVRLPGTGLLRIVVTLPFVLPTVVVGVAFRALFDGPLGFLGASQGWTVIIAAHTFLNVAVVVRVVSAAWQRVDPRQVAAARTLGASRTRAFLGIVAPRLLPAAAAAFALIFLFCSTSYGVIVILGGGQARTLETEIYQQGIGYARLPEAVALSVLQIVMVLVALAVARLLGSARVPQAGVMTRARRPRGLAWIAVGAVLVWTAVWLVLPIVTLVVRSLRPGGHWGLAGYRMLTDDTYGTSATSSLWYSVTSALLATVIAVVVGLLGAAALTRGGGIVTRAGAALSLLPLGVSAVTLGFGYVLALSRLPYEVAASPLVVPCVQALIAIPVVIGVMVPAFEQVSPRLRDAAATLGAGPLRVFVTVDLRLTARSLSAAAAFAFVMAIGEFGATTFLARANTTTLPVLIGSLMGRPGADNYAAAMAASVLLVAVSAVVVATAELTAAARGEKKTDAHAD
;
A
#
# COMPACT_ATOMS: atom_id res chain seq x y z
N MET A 1 -56.06 -29.82 41.21
CA MET A 1 -54.85 -29.14 41.69
C MET A 1 -53.84 -29.16 40.56
N ALA A 2 -53.80 -28.08 39.78
CA ALA A 2 -52.86 -27.88 38.69
C ALA A 2 -51.58 -27.27 39.25
N GLY A 3 -50.43 -27.87 38.93
CA GLY A 3 -49.10 -27.33 39.26
C GLY A 3 -48.52 -26.63 38.04
N ASP A 4 -48.26 -25.33 38.20
CA ASP A 4 -47.62 -24.45 37.22
C ASP A 4 -46.21 -24.94 36.85
N GLY A 5 -46.03 -25.30 35.58
CA GLY A 5 -44.72 -25.48 34.96
C GLY A 5 -44.13 -24.12 34.63
N GLY A 6 -43.32 -23.57 35.52
CA GLY A 6 -42.56 -22.34 35.29
C GLY A 6 -41.60 -22.50 34.11
N ALA A 7 -41.97 -21.93 32.97
CA ALA A 7 -41.09 -21.77 31.82
C ALA A 7 -39.96 -20.79 32.21
N LEU A 8 -38.76 -21.34 32.36
CA LEU A 8 -37.51 -20.57 32.47
C LEU A 8 -37.31 -19.74 31.20
N THR A 9 -37.72 -18.49 31.25
CA THR A 9 -37.34 -17.46 30.28
C THR A 9 -35.85 -17.17 30.45
N LEU A 10 -35.03 -17.74 29.58
CA LEU A 10 -33.62 -17.39 29.49
C LEU A 10 -33.50 -15.90 29.12
N PRO A 11 -32.63 -15.11 29.80
CA PRO A 11 -32.47 -13.70 29.50
C PRO A 11 -31.83 -13.55 28.11
N SER A 12 -32.64 -13.23 27.12
CA SER A 12 -32.17 -12.72 25.84
C SER A 12 -31.44 -11.41 26.12
N GLY A 13 -30.18 -11.31 25.67
CA GLY A 13 -29.39 -10.09 25.82
C GLY A 13 -30.19 -8.88 25.31
N GLY A 14 -30.45 -7.92 26.20
CA GLY A 14 -31.39 -6.83 25.94
C GLY A 14 -31.03 -5.98 24.70
N PRO A 15 -32.03 -5.33 24.07
CA PRO A 15 -31.87 -4.51 22.87
C PRO A 15 -30.82 -3.39 23.01
N ASP A 16 -30.52 -2.95 24.23
CA ASP A 16 -29.57 -1.87 24.52
C ASP A 16 -28.10 -2.31 24.39
N ALA A 17 -27.76 -3.55 24.75
CA ALA A 17 -26.40 -4.08 24.56
C ALA A 17 -26.08 -4.26 23.08
N VAL A 18 -27.07 -4.65 22.26
CA VAL A 18 -26.93 -4.78 20.81
C VAL A 18 -26.76 -3.42 20.14
N ARG A 19 -27.48 -2.38 20.61
CA ARG A 19 -27.34 -1.00 20.13
C ARG A 19 -26.00 -0.37 20.50
N PHE A 20 -25.51 -0.60 21.72
CA PHE A 20 -24.20 -0.09 22.18
C PHE A 20 -23.04 -0.69 21.38
N VAL A 21 -23.03 -2.01 21.18
CA VAL A 21 -21.99 -2.70 20.39
C VAL A 21 -22.02 -2.25 18.92
N ARG A 22 -23.21 -2.04 18.34
CA ARG A 22 -23.35 -1.47 16.99
C ARG A 22 -22.85 -0.02 16.90
N GLY A 23 -23.12 0.79 17.93
CA GLY A 23 -22.63 2.16 18.04
C GLY A 23 -21.10 2.21 18.07
N ALA A 24 -20.46 1.41 18.93
CA ALA A 24 -19.01 1.37 19.07
C ALA A 24 -18.27 0.93 17.78
N VAL A 25 -18.83 -0.05 17.06
CA VAL A 25 -18.28 -0.57 15.78
C VAL A 25 -18.21 0.51 14.70
N LEU A 26 -19.12 1.48 14.72
CA LEU A 26 -19.13 2.61 13.79
C LEU A 26 -18.37 3.82 14.34
N LEU A 27 -18.54 4.12 15.62
CA LEU A 27 -18.01 5.31 16.26
C LEU A 27 -16.48 5.30 16.30
N VAL A 28 -15.84 4.18 16.62
CA VAL A 28 -14.37 4.13 16.76
C VAL A 28 -13.66 4.44 15.44
N PRO A 29 -13.96 3.78 14.30
CA PRO A 29 -13.35 4.15 13.03
C PRO A 29 -13.67 5.57 12.57
N LEU A 30 -14.89 6.07 12.83
CA LEU A 30 -15.28 7.43 12.49
C LEU A 30 -14.52 8.47 13.30
N LEU A 31 -14.42 8.30 14.63
CA LEU A 31 -13.66 9.19 15.50
C LEU A 31 -12.17 9.14 15.18
N PHE A 32 -11.62 7.96 14.92
CA PHE A 32 -10.23 7.82 14.50
C PHE A 32 -9.98 8.58 13.19
N THR A 33 -10.82 8.37 12.18
CA THR A 33 -10.71 9.08 10.91
C THR A 33 -10.90 10.59 11.10
N ALA A 34 -11.85 11.03 11.92
CA ALA A 34 -12.04 12.45 12.19
C ALA A 34 -10.81 13.08 12.85
N ALA A 35 -10.27 12.44 13.89
CA ALA A 35 -9.15 12.96 14.67
C ALA A 35 -7.79 12.86 13.94
N VAL A 36 -7.53 11.75 13.25
CA VAL A 36 -6.21 11.45 12.67
C VAL A 36 -6.13 11.86 11.19
N PHE A 37 -7.26 11.94 10.48
CA PHE A 37 -7.28 12.31 9.07
C PHE A 37 -7.94 13.66 8.81
N ALA A 38 -9.18 13.86 9.28
CA ALA A 38 -9.94 15.05 8.95
C ALA A 38 -9.41 16.31 9.65
N TRP A 39 -8.91 16.19 10.89
CA TRP A 39 -8.36 17.31 11.64
C TRP A 39 -7.12 17.96 10.97
N PRO A 40 -6.02 17.25 10.64
CA PRO A 40 -4.86 17.88 10.00
C PRO A 40 -5.22 18.49 8.64
N LEU A 41 -6.07 17.82 7.84
CA LEU A 41 -6.53 18.36 6.55
C LEU A 41 -7.47 19.56 6.72
N GLY A 42 -8.34 19.55 7.73
CA GLY A 42 -9.20 20.68 8.09
C GLY A 42 -8.38 21.87 8.56
N THR A 43 -7.30 21.62 9.30
CA THR A 43 -6.36 22.67 9.70
C THR A 43 -5.69 23.30 8.48
N LEU A 44 -5.26 22.49 7.50
CA LEU A 44 -4.75 23.01 6.22
C LEU A 44 -5.80 23.86 5.49
N ALA A 45 -7.04 23.39 5.40
CA ALA A 45 -8.12 24.12 4.75
C ALA A 45 -8.41 25.46 5.46
N VAL A 46 -8.41 25.48 6.79
CA VAL A 46 -8.58 26.71 7.57
C VAL A 46 -7.43 27.69 7.33
N HIS A 47 -6.19 27.23 7.18
CA HIS A 47 -5.09 28.14 6.82
C HIS A 47 -5.15 28.61 5.37
N ALA A 48 -5.61 27.75 4.46
CA ALA A 48 -5.75 28.09 3.04
C ALA A 48 -6.82 29.16 2.80
N PHE A 49 -7.96 29.07 3.50
CA PHE A 49 -9.13 29.90 3.26
C PHE A 49 -9.46 30.90 4.38
N GLY A 50 -8.91 30.73 5.58
CA GLY A 50 -9.21 31.55 6.76
C GLY A 50 -8.52 32.91 6.81
N SER A 51 -7.49 33.14 5.99
CA SER A 51 -6.88 34.47 5.82
C SER A 51 -7.72 35.43 4.97
N GLY A 52 -8.82 34.95 4.37
CA GLY A 52 -9.78 35.77 3.62
C GLY A 52 -9.31 36.25 2.24
N ASP A 53 -8.09 35.91 1.83
CA ASP A 53 -7.49 36.49 0.62
C ASP A 53 -7.24 35.39 -0.44
N ALA A 54 -8.23 35.13 -1.31
CA ALA A 54 -8.07 34.22 -2.44
C ALA A 54 -6.91 34.65 -3.38
N VAL A 55 -6.60 35.95 -3.38
CA VAL A 55 -5.43 36.56 -4.04
C VAL A 55 -4.11 36.07 -3.44
N SER A 56 -4.09 35.59 -2.19
CA SER A 56 -2.92 34.98 -1.57
C SER A 56 -2.62 33.59 -2.12
N LEU A 57 -3.64 32.78 -2.43
CA LEU A 57 -3.44 31.44 -3.00
C LEU A 57 -2.95 31.52 -4.44
N THR A 58 -3.53 32.41 -5.25
CA THR A 58 -3.10 32.61 -6.64
C THR A 58 -1.65 33.10 -6.71
N ARG A 59 -1.27 34.09 -5.88
CA ARG A 59 0.12 34.54 -5.76
C ARG A 59 1.07 33.43 -5.34
N ALA A 60 0.68 32.59 -4.39
CA ALA A 60 1.49 31.45 -3.96
C ALA A 60 1.66 30.39 -5.09
N TRP A 61 0.62 30.14 -5.87
CA TRP A 61 0.69 29.25 -7.04
C TRP A 61 1.57 29.80 -8.16
N GLU A 62 1.51 31.11 -8.42
CA GLU A 62 2.37 31.78 -9.38
C GLU A 62 3.83 31.73 -8.94
N ALA A 63 4.11 32.07 -7.68
CA ALA A 63 5.46 32.09 -7.10
C ALA A 63 6.15 30.72 -7.14
N THR A 64 5.39 29.63 -7.02
CA THR A 64 5.90 28.25 -7.04
C THR A 64 5.88 27.61 -8.43
N GLY A 65 5.19 28.21 -9.40
CA GLY A 65 4.93 27.59 -10.70
C GLY A 65 4.04 26.34 -10.57
N ALA A 66 3.02 26.40 -9.70
CA ALA A 66 2.18 25.27 -9.30
C ALA A 66 1.55 24.52 -10.49
N TRP A 67 1.12 25.22 -11.55
CA TRP A 67 0.54 24.59 -12.73
C TRP A 67 1.55 23.74 -13.52
N ARG A 68 2.81 24.18 -13.58
CA ARG A 68 3.89 23.38 -14.16
C ARG A 68 4.16 22.14 -13.31
N LEU A 69 4.18 22.28 -11.99
CA LEU A 69 4.37 21.15 -11.07
C LEU A 69 3.22 20.15 -11.17
N LEU A 70 1.97 20.62 -11.28
CA LEU A 70 0.80 19.78 -11.51
C LEU A 70 0.93 19.01 -12.83
N GLY A 71 1.29 19.70 -13.93
CA GLY A 71 1.50 19.08 -15.23
C GLY A 71 2.61 18.02 -15.22
N VAL A 72 3.75 18.33 -14.59
CA VAL A 72 4.87 17.39 -14.42
C VAL A 72 4.46 16.18 -13.58
N THR A 73 3.77 16.40 -12.46
CA THR A 73 3.29 15.32 -11.57
C THR A 73 2.30 14.42 -12.29
N ALA A 74 1.34 14.99 -13.02
CA ALA A 74 0.37 14.23 -13.81
C ALA A 74 1.04 13.46 -14.97
N ALA A 75 1.97 14.10 -15.71
CA ALA A 75 2.69 13.46 -16.80
C ALA A 75 3.57 12.31 -16.31
N GLN A 76 4.31 12.52 -15.21
CA GLN A 76 5.11 11.47 -14.60
C GLN A 76 4.25 10.32 -14.09
N ALA A 77 3.13 10.60 -13.42
CA ALA A 77 2.22 9.57 -12.91
C ALA A 77 1.59 8.75 -14.05
N ALA A 78 1.13 9.41 -15.11
CA ALA A 78 0.59 8.75 -16.30
C ALA A 78 1.64 7.91 -17.03
N GLY A 79 2.85 8.46 -17.22
CA GLY A 79 3.97 7.74 -17.82
C GLY A 79 4.38 6.51 -17.02
N SER A 80 4.40 6.63 -15.68
CA SER A 80 4.71 5.52 -14.77
C SER A 80 3.62 4.43 -14.82
N ALA A 81 2.34 4.81 -14.87
CA ALA A 81 1.23 3.89 -14.98
C ALA A 81 1.23 3.13 -16.32
N ALA A 82 1.47 3.84 -17.43
CA ALA A 82 1.60 3.22 -18.75
C ALA A 82 2.79 2.26 -18.81
N ALA A 83 3.96 2.69 -18.33
CA ALA A 83 5.16 1.86 -18.29
C ALA A 83 4.96 0.61 -17.41
N ALA A 84 4.28 0.74 -16.26
CA ALA A 84 3.99 -0.40 -15.39
C ALA A 84 3.09 -1.44 -16.07
N LEU A 85 2.08 -1.01 -16.84
CA LEU A 85 1.24 -1.93 -17.64
C LEU A 85 2.07 -2.71 -18.66
N VAL A 86 2.98 -2.03 -19.37
CA VAL A 86 3.86 -2.65 -20.37
C VAL A 86 4.80 -3.66 -19.72
N VAL A 87 5.49 -3.25 -18.65
CA VAL A 87 6.47 -4.09 -17.94
C VAL A 87 5.81 -5.32 -17.31
N ALA A 88 4.60 -5.17 -16.78
CA ALA A 88 3.88 -6.25 -16.14
C ALA A 88 3.13 -7.17 -17.13
N ALA A 89 2.88 -6.76 -18.38
CA ALA A 89 2.11 -7.54 -19.35
C ALA A 89 2.66 -8.97 -19.59
N PRO A 90 3.98 -9.20 -19.73
CA PRO A 90 4.53 -10.56 -19.84
C PRO A 90 4.26 -11.40 -18.59
N ILE A 91 4.36 -10.80 -17.41
CA ILE A 91 4.16 -11.45 -16.11
C ILE A 91 2.68 -11.82 -15.93
N VAL A 92 1.77 -10.92 -16.30
CA VAL A 92 0.32 -11.17 -16.35
C VAL A 92 0.02 -12.36 -17.25
N TRP A 93 0.59 -12.40 -18.46
CA TRP A 93 0.42 -13.53 -19.38
C TRP A 93 0.87 -14.85 -18.74
N LEU A 94 2.05 -14.86 -18.10
CA LEU A 94 2.61 -16.05 -17.48
C LEU A 94 1.72 -16.58 -16.35
N ILE A 95 1.30 -15.71 -15.44
CA ILE A 95 0.49 -16.07 -14.27
C ILE A 95 -0.95 -16.46 -14.64
N SER A 96 -1.52 -15.85 -15.68
CA SER A 96 -2.90 -16.10 -16.08
C SER A 96 -3.07 -17.33 -16.97
N THR A 97 -2.06 -17.70 -17.75
CA THR A 97 -2.21 -18.74 -18.79
C THR A 97 -1.43 -20.03 -18.54
N VAL A 98 -0.33 -19.98 -17.77
CA VAL A 98 0.63 -21.09 -17.64
C VAL A 98 0.59 -21.73 -16.25
N ARG A 99 0.57 -23.07 -16.21
CA ARG A 99 0.83 -23.84 -14.98
C ARG A 99 2.31 -24.12 -14.84
N LEU A 100 2.95 -23.44 -13.90
CA LEU A 100 4.34 -23.67 -13.52
C LEU A 100 4.43 -24.47 -12.22
N PRO A 101 5.44 -25.34 -12.05
CA PRO A 101 5.88 -25.72 -10.72
C PRO A 101 6.45 -24.48 -9.99
N GLY A 102 6.21 -24.34 -8.68
CA GLY A 102 6.76 -23.21 -7.90
C GLY A 102 6.03 -21.86 -8.06
N THR A 103 4.73 -21.86 -8.41
CA THR A 103 3.93 -20.62 -8.51
C THR A 103 3.90 -19.78 -7.24
N GLY A 104 4.12 -20.39 -6.07
CA GLY A 104 4.25 -19.69 -4.79
C GLY A 104 5.42 -18.69 -4.80
N LEU A 105 6.61 -19.13 -5.21
CA LEU A 105 7.80 -18.27 -5.28
C LEU A 105 7.60 -17.12 -6.26
N LEU A 106 7.03 -17.39 -7.45
CA LEU A 106 6.73 -16.35 -8.44
C LEU A 106 5.75 -15.30 -7.88
N ARG A 107 4.73 -15.72 -7.13
CA ARG A 107 3.80 -14.78 -6.47
C ARG A 107 4.51 -13.92 -5.43
N ILE A 108 5.37 -14.51 -4.60
CA ILE A 108 6.18 -13.77 -3.61
C ILE A 108 7.05 -12.73 -4.31
N VAL A 109 7.80 -13.12 -5.35
CA VAL A 109 8.66 -12.21 -6.13
C VAL A 109 7.88 -11.06 -6.75
N VAL A 110 6.65 -11.31 -7.23
CA VAL A 110 5.79 -10.27 -7.81
C VAL A 110 5.17 -9.36 -6.74
N THR A 111 4.87 -9.88 -5.55
CA THR A 111 4.26 -9.11 -4.46
C THR A 111 5.28 -8.30 -3.66
N LEU A 112 6.51 -8.80 -3.50
CA LEU A 112 7.55 -8.19 -2.68
C LEU A 112 7.82 -6.71 -3.02
N PRO A 113 7.94 -6.28 -4.29
CA PRO A 113 8.16 -4.88 -4.64
C PRO A 113 7.14 -3.91 -4.05
N PHE A 114 5.86 -4.28 -4.04
CA PHE A 114 4.78 -3.43 -3.53
C PHE A 114 4.87 -3.20 -2.02
N VAL A 115 5.53 -4.12 -1.32
CA VAL A 115 5.67 -4.12 0.14
C VAL A 115 6.96 -3.41 0.57
N LEU A 116 7.87 -3.12 -0.37
CA LEU A 116 9.12 -2.43 -0.06
C LEU A 116 8.88 -0.94 0.21
N PRO A 117 9.55 -0.36 1.23
CA PRO A 117 9.53 1.07 1.47
C PRO A 117 10.03 1.85 0.25
N THR A 118 9.35 2.95 -0.09
CA THR A 118 9.66 3.74 -1.30
C THR A 118 11.08 4.31 -1.28
N VAL A 119 11.58 4.72 -0.10
CA VAL A 119 12.96 5.20 0.07
C VAL A 119 13.99 4.11 -0.24
N VAL A 120 13.73 2.87 0.18
CA VAL A 120 14.60 1.72 -0.08
C VAL A 120 14.63 1.39 -1.56
N VAL A 121 13.47 1.47 -2.24
CA VAL A 121 13.43 1.31 -3.70
C VAL A 121 14.20 2.43 -4.39
N GLY A 122 14.11 3.67 -3.92
CA GLY A 122 14.94 4.77 -4.40
C GLY A 122 16.44 4.47 -4.29
N VAL A 123 16.90 3.98 -3.13
CA VAL A 123 18.31 3.58 -2.91
C VAL A 123 18.70 2.42 -3.83
N ALA A 124 17.86 1.40 -3.97
CA ALA A 124 18.12 0.24 -4.81
C ALA A 124 18.25 0.61 -6.29
N PHE A 125 17.38 1.47 -6.80
CA PHE A 125 17.43 1.92 -8.20
C PHE A 125 18.60 2.88 -8.44
N ARG A 126 18.94 3.74 -7.48
CA ARG A 126 20.17 4.54 -7.56
C ARG A 126 21.40 3.62 -7.62
N ALA A 127 21.47 2.64 -6.73
CA ALA A 127 22.54 1.63 -6.71
C ALA A 127 22.63 0.83 -8.01
N LEU A 128 21.50 0.53 -8.64
CA LEU A 128 21.43 -0.17 -9.92
C LEU A 128 21.95 0.68 -11.09
N PHE A 129 21.50 1.94 -11.18
CA PHE A 129 21.88 2.86 -12.25
C PHE A 129 23.24 3.52 -12.04
N ASP A 130 23.79 3.52 -10.84
CA ASP A 130 25.21 3.88 -10.57
C ASP A 130 26.13 2.65 -10.68
N GLY A 131 25.60 1.49 -11.06
CA GLY A 131 26.31 0.21 -11.06
C GLY A 131 26.09 -0.56 -12.37
N PRO A 132 25.42 -1.74 -12.35
CA PRO A 132 25.22 -2.56 -13.56
C PRO A 132 24.59 -1.83 -14.74
N LEU A 133 23.73 -0.84 -14.48
CA LEU A 133 23.07 -0.03 -15.52
C LEU A 133 23.70 1.35 -15.72
N GLY A 134 24.92 1.58 -15.19
CA GLY A 134 25.64 2.85 -15.31
C GLY A 134 25.94 3.29 -16.73
N PHE A 135 26.05 2.34 -17.66
CA PHE A 135 26.23 2.63 -19.08
C PHE A 135 25.07 3.41 -19.72
N LEU A 136 23.90 3.46 -19.07
CA LEU A 136 22.75 4.25 -19.52
C LEU A 136 22.88 5.74 -19.17
N GLY A 137 23.83 6.13 -18.31
CA GLY A 137 24.04 7.53 -17.93
C GLY A 137 22.86 8.18 -17.19
N ALA A 138 21.96 7.38 -16.61
CA ALA A 138 20.67 7.84 -16.07
C ALA A 138 20.52 7.54 -14.56
N SER A 139 21.51 7.91 -13.75
CA SER A 139 21.49 7.66 -12.29
C SER A 139 20.49 8.50 -11.49
N GLN A 140 20.02 9.60 -12.09
CA GLN A 140 19.00 10.48 -11.53
C GLN A 140 18.05 10.97 -12.64
N GLY A 141 16.88 11.45 -12.24
CA GLY A 141 15.87 12.01 -13.14
C GLY A 141 14.76 11.04 -13.53
N TRP A 142 13.96 11.43 -14.53
CA TRP A 142 12.69 10.77 -14.83
C TRP A 142 12.82 9.30 -15.26
N THR A 143 13.88 8.93 -15.96
CA THR A 143 14.09 7.55 -16.44
C THR A 143 14.16 6.55 -15.27
N VAL A 144 15.02 6.83 -14.28
CA VAL A 144 15.19 5.96 -13.11
C VAL A 144 13.99 6.05 -12.17
N ILE A 145 13.32 7.21 -12.07
CA ILE A 145 12.07 7.38 -11.31
C ILE A 145 10.96 6.49 -11.90
N ILE A 146 10.75 6.55 -13.22
CA ILE A 146 9.73 5.73 -13.89
C ILE A 146 10.07 4.24 -13.73
N ALA A 147 11.33 3.86 -13.88
CA ALA A 147 11.76 2.48 -13.67
C ALA A 147 11.41 1.98 -12.26
N ALA A 148 11.76 2.75 -11.22
CA ALA A 148 11.41 2.46 -9.83
C ALA A 148 9.88 2.39 -9.59
N HIS A 149 9.10 3.28 -10.19
CA HIS A 149 7.65 3.21 -10.11
C HIS A 149 7.07 1.97 -10.76
N THR A 150 7.58 1.55 -11.92
CA THR A 150 7.08 0.30 -12.52
C THR A 150 7.36 -0.89 -11.62
N PHE A 151 8.55 -0.96 -11.01
CA PHE A 151 8.92 -2.00 -10.05
C PHE A 151 7.93 -2.09 -8.89
N LEU A 152 7.63 -0.95 -8.24
CA LEU A 152 6.67 -0.87 -7.14
C LEU A 152 5.25 -1.33 -7.55
N ASN A 153 4.86 -1.04 -8.80
CA ASN A 153 3.49 -1.20 -9.26
C ASN A 153 3.20 -2.47 -10.07
N VAL A 154 4.19 -3.31 -10.35
CA VAL A 154 3.98 -4.59 -11.07
C VAL A 154 2.91 -5.45 -10.40
N ALA A 155 2.94 -5.56 -9.07
CA ALA A 155 1.98 -6.36 -8.31
C ALA A 155 0.53 -5.92 -8.53
N VAL A 156 0.30 -4.61 -8.64
CA VAL A 156 -1.03 -4.01 -8.86
C VAL A 156 -1.57 -4.46 -10.21
N VAL A 157 -0.78 -4.32 -11.28
CA VAL A 157 -1.19 -4.77 -12.62
C VAL A 157 -1.43 -6.26 -12.65
N VAL A 158 -0.51 -7.06 -12.09
CA VAL A 158 -0.65 -8.52 -12.06
C VAL A 158 -1.92 -8.92 -11.34
N ARG A 159 -2.22 -8.35 -10.17
CA ARG A 159 -3.41 -8.70 -9.39
C ARG A 159 -4.71 -8.31 -10.09
N VAL A 160 -4.79 -7.09 -10.62
CA VAL A 160 -6.02 -6.57 -11.23
C VAL A 160 -6.27 -7.22 -12.60
N VAL A 161 -5.26 -7.23 -13.48
CA VAL A 161 -5.41 -7.70 -14.86
C VAL A 161 -5.45 -9.23 -14.93
N SER A 162 -4.66 -9.96 -14.14
CA SER A 162 -4.73 -11.44 -14.16
C SER A 162 -6.06 -11.96 -13.64
N ALA A 163 -6.66 -11.29 -12.64
CA ALA A 163 -7.98 -11.64 -12.14
C ALA A 163 -9.08 -11.42 -13.20
N ALA A 164 -8.94 -10.41 -14.05
CA ALA A 164 -9.84 -10.22 -15.20
C ALA A 164 -9.59 -11.27 -16.29
N TRP A 165 -8.33 -11.57 -16.60
CA TRP A 165 -7.97 -12.55 -17.62
C TRP A 165 -8.46 -13.95 -17.30
N GLN A 166 -8.30 -14.41 -16.06
CA GLN A 166 -8.73 -15.76 -15.64
C GLN A 166 -10.25 -15.99 -15.79
N ARG A 167 -11.04 -14.92 -15.93
CA ARG A 167 -12.49 -14.95 -16.17
C ARG A 167 -12.87 -15.04 -17.65
N VAL A 168 -11.95 -14.84 -18.58
CA VAL A 168 -12.22 -14.97 -20.02
C VAL A 168 -12.35 -16.45 -20.37
N ASP A 169 -13.51 -16.86 -20.90
CA ASP A 169 -13.77 -18.25 -21.30
C ASP A 169 -12.88 -18.67 -22.49
N PRO A 170 -11.97 -19.66 -22.33
CA PRO A 170 -11.09 -20.13 -23.39
C PRO A 170 -11.86 -20.76 -24.55
N ARG A 171 -13.10 -21.21 -24.33
CA ARG A 171 -13.97 -21.78 -25.39
C ARG A 171 -14.32 -20.73 -26.43
N GLN A 172 -14.52 -19.47 -26.04
CA GLN A 172 -14.78 -18.39 -26.99
C GLN A 172 -13.56 -18.12 -27.88
N VAL A 173 -12.37 -18.14 -27.29
CA VAL A 173 -11.10 -18.00 -28.03
C VAL A 173 -10.88 -19.20 -28.95
N ALA A 174 -11.18 -20.42 -28.50
CA ALA A 174 -11.07 -21.62 -29.32
C ALA A 174 -12.06 -21.61 -30.51
N ALA A 175 -13.32 -21.24 -30.27
CA ALA A 175 -14.35 -21.14 -31.30
C ALA A 175 -13.95 -20.12 -32.39
N ALA A 176 -13.47 -18.94 -32.00
CA ALA A 176 -12.98 -17.95 -32.96
C ALA A 176 -11.81 -18.48 -33.80
N ARG A 177 -10.90 -19.25 -33.19
CA ARG A 177 -9.80 -19.89 -33.92
C ARG A 177 -10.27 -20.98 -34.88
N THR A 178 -11.30 -21.75 -34.54
CA THR A 178 -11.93 -22.72 -35.44
C THR A 178 -12.59 -22.03 -36.64
N LEU A 179 -13.19 -20.85 -36.43
CA LEU A 179 -13.75 -20.00 -37.48
C LEU A 179 -12.70 -19.24 -38.31
N GLY A 180 -11.41 -19.59 -38.19
CA GLY A 180 -10.32 -19.03 -38.99
C GLY A 180 -9.68 -17.76 -38.42
N ALA A 181 -10.04 -17.32 -37.20
CA ALA A 181 -9.33 -16.21 -36.57
C ALA A 181 -7.90 -16.60 -36.19
N SER A 182 -6.92 -15.78 -36.59
CA SER A 182 -5.53 -15.90 -36.13
C SER A 182 -5.42 -15.69 -34.61
N ARG A 183 -4.30 -16.10 -34.00
CA ARG A 183 -4.07 -15.92 -32.55
C ARG A 183 -4.15 -14.45 -32.13
N THR A 184 -3.62 -13.56 -32.96
CA THR A 184 -3.65 -12.11 -32.73
C THR A 184 -5.07 -11.56 -32.91
N ARG A 185 -5.80 -11.98 -33.95
CA ARG A 185 -7.20 -11.57 -34.16
C ARG A 185 -8.12 -12.03 -33.03
N ALA A 186 -7.96 -13.28 -32.57
CA ALA A 186 -8.70 -13.80 -31.43
C ALA A 186 -8.36 -13.06 -30.13
N PHE A 187 -7.08 -12.73 -29.90
CA PHE A 187 -6.68 -11.93 -28.75
C PHE A 187 -7.27 -10.52 -28.81
N LEU A 188 -7.08 -9.79 -29.91
CA LEU A 188 -7.54 -8.41 -30.07
C LEU A 188 -9.07 -8.29 -30.12
N GLY A 189 -9.78 -9.28 -30.64
CA GLY A 189 -11.25 -9.26 -30.75
C GLY A 189 -11.99 -9.76 -29.50
N ILE A 190 -11.38 -10.64 -28.69
CA ILE A 190 -12.09 -11.32 -27.58
C ILE A 190 -11.45 -11.02 -26.24
N VAL A 191 -10.12 -11.13 -26.14
CA VAL A 191 -9.39 -11.02 -24.87
C VAL A 191 -9.13 -9.57 -24.51
N ALA A 192 -8.48 -8.80 -25.39
CA ALA A 192 -8.07 -7.42 -25.13
C ALA A 192 -9.24 -6.49 -24.72
N PRO A 193 -10.42 -6.52 -25.39
CA PRO A 193 -11.54 -5.67 -24.99
C PRO A 193 -12.08 -5.99 -23.60
N ARG A 194 -11.96 -7.25 -23.16
CA ARG A 194 -12.35 -7.68 -21.81
C ARG A 194 -11.30 -7.37 -20.75
N LEU A 195 -10.03 -7.25 -21.14
CA LEU A 195 -8.94 -6.83 -20.25
C LEU A 195 -8.88 -5.30 -20.11
N LEU A 196 -9.36 -4.55 -21.10
CA LEU A 196 -9.24 -3.08 -21.12
C LEU A 196 -9.83 -2.39 -19.88
N PRO A 197 -11.04 -2.73 -19.37
CA PRO A 197 -11.54 -2.12 -18.13
C PRO A 197 -10.66 -2.40 -16.92
N ALA A 198 -10.08 -3.60 -16.83
CA ALA A 198 -9.17 -3.97 -15.74
C ALA A 198 -7.82 -3.25 -15.88
N ALA A 199 -7.31 -3.11 -17.11
CA ALA A 199 -6.10 -2.33 -17.38
C ALA A 199 -6.30 -0.84 -17.08
N ALA A 200 -7.48 -0.28 -17.40
CA ALA A 200 -7.84 1.10 -17.07
C ALA A 200 -7.98 1.31 -15.55
N ALA A 201 -8.57 0.36 -14.83
CA ALA A 201 -8.63 0.40 -13.37
C ALA A 201 -7.22 0.31 -12.74
N ALA A 202 -6.36 -0.58 -13.25
CA ALA A 202 -4.97 -0.66 -12.81
C ALA A 202 -4.20 0.64 -13.11
N PHE A 203 -4.39 1.22 -14.31
CA PHE A 203 -3.81 2.51 -14.68
C PHE A 203 -4.20 3.61 -13.70
N ALA A 204 -5.50 3.76 -13.39
CA ALA A 204 -5.99 4.80 -12.51
C ALA A 204 -5.47 4.64 -11.06
N LEU A 205 -5.36 3.40 -10.57
CA LEU A 205 -4.76 3.11 -9.27
C LEU A 205 -3.27 3.47 -9.23
N ILE A 206 -2.51 3.07 -10.26
CA ILE A 206 -1.07 3.36 -10.33
C ILE A 206 -0.83 4.85 -10.53
N PHE A 207 -1.66 5.53 -11.32
CA PHE A 207 -1.64 6.97 -11.45
C PHE A 207 -1.81 7.64 -10.09
N LEU A 208 -2.79 7.21 -9.30
CA LEU A 208 -3.03 7.73 -7.95
C LEU A 208 -1.82 7.50 -7.01
N PHE A 209 -1.20 6.32 -7.05
CA PHE A 209 0.00 6.04 -6.23
C PHE A 209 1.23 6.82 -6.71
N CYS A 210 1.40 6.97 -8.01
CA CYS A 210 2.55 7.69 -8.56
C CYS A 210 2.41 9.20 -8.42
N SER A 211 1.19 9.73 -8.41
CA SER A 211 0.93 11.17 -8.24
C SER A 211 1.16 11.64 -6.80
N THR A 212 1.15 10.73 -5.83
CA THR A 212 1.51 10.96 -4.42
C THR A 212 2.90 10.44 -4.06
N SER A 213 3.73 10.13 -5.06
CA SER A 213 5.07 9.58 -4.84
C SER A 213 6.06 10.66 -4.37
N TYR A 214 6.48 10.54 -3.11
CA TYR A 214 7.50 11.41 -2.51
C TYR A 214 8.86 10.71 -2.39
N GLY A 215 8.90 9.53 -1.74
CA GLY A 215 10.15 8.86 -1.38
C GLY A 215 11.03 8.46 -2.57
N VAL A 216 10.42 8.01 -3.67
CA VAL A 216 11.17 7.66 -4.89
C VAL A 216 11.77 8.92 -5.51
N ILE A 217 10.99 10.00 -5.59
CA ILE A 217 11.36 11.23 -6.29
C ILE A 217 12.41 12.02 -5.52
N VAL A 218 12.31 12.10 -4.19
CA VAL A 218 13.32 12.83 -3.40
C VAL A 218 14.71 12.19 -3.49
N ILE A 219 14.77 10.86 -3.59
CA ILE A 219 16.04 10.11 -3.68
C ILE A 219 16.62 10.12 -5.10
N LEU A 220 15.77 9.91 -6.10
CA LEU A 220 16.20 9.73 -7.49
C LEU A 220 16.13 11.01 -8.33
N GLY A 221 15.46 12.06 -7.85
CA GLY A 221 15.20 13.26 -8.63
C GLY A 221 16.40 14.19 -8.77
N GLY A 222 17.42 14.06 -7.92
CA GLY A 222 18.65 14.86 -8.01
C GLY A 222 18.44 16.38 -7.92
N GLY A 223 17.33 16.83 -7.32
CA GLY A 223 16.92 18.24 -7.29
C GLY A 223 16.40 18.81 -8.63
N GLN A 224 16.53 18.05 -9.72
CA GLN A 224 16.09 18.38 -11.08
C GLN A 224 14.63 17.97 -11.30
N ALA A 225 14.29 16.74 -10.92
CA ALA A 225 12.92 16.25 -11.01
C ALA A 225 12.13 16.71 -9.78
N ARG A 226 11.15 17.59 -10.00
CA ARG A 226 10.29 18.15 -8.96
C ARG A 226 8.83 17.89 -9.27
N THR A 227 8.10 17.40 -8.29
CA THR A 227 6.64 17.21 -8.30
C THR A 227 5.99 18.07 -7.23
N LEU A 228 4.65 18.09 -7.21
CA LEU A 228 3.90 18.76 -6.14
C LEU A 228 4.34 18.25 -4.76
N GLU A 229 4.48 16.93 -4.60
CA GLU A 229 4.91 16.28 -3.37
C GLU A 229 6.26 16.78 -2.85
N THR A 230 7.29 16.77 -3.71
CA THR A 230 8.63 17.22 -3.32
C THR A 230 8.68 18.72 -3.05
N GLU A 231 7.88 19.50 -3.79
CA GLU A 231 7.86 20.95 -3.61
C GLU A 231 7.07 21.37 -2.36
N ILE A 232 5.99 20.66 -1.98
CA ILE A 232 5.31 20.87 -0.69
C ILE A 232 6.31 20.69 0.46
N TYR A 233 7.12 19.63 0.42
CA TYR A 233 8.17 19.41 1.40
C TYR A 233 9.21 20.54 1.38
N GLN A 234 9.70 20.92 0.19
CA GLN A 234 10.74 21.93 0.07
C GLN A 234 10.25 23.31 0.56
N GLN A 235 9.03 23.71 0.23
CA GLN A 235 8.46 24.97 0.69
C GLN A 235 8.17 24.92 2.19
N GLY A 236 7.55 23.84 2.68
CA GLY A 236 7.08 23.76 4.07
C GLY A 236 8.20 23.52 5.08
N ILE A 237 9.12 22.61 4.78
CA ILE A 237 10.23 22.22 5.69
C ILE A 237 11.55 22.84 5.25
N GLY A 238 11.87 22.80 3.96
CA GLY A 238 13.15 23.30 3.44
C GLY A 238 13.30 24.82 3.56
N TYR A 239 12.26 25.56 3.16
CA TYR A 239 12.26 27.04 3.14
C TYR A 239 11.39 27.68 4.23
N ALA A 240 10.65 26.89 5.00
CA ALA A 240 9.69 27.37 6.01
C ALA A 240 8.64 28.36 5.46
N ARG A 241 8.31 28.25 4.18
CA ARG A 241 7.32 29.03 3.44
C ARG A 241 5.96 28.35 3.52
N LEU A 242 5.30 28.56 4.66
CA LEU A 242 4.02 27.91 4.98
C LEU A 242 2.90 28.25 3.98
N PRO A 243 2.69 29.52 3.56
CA PRO A 243 1.61 29.85 2.61
C PRO A 243 1.72 29.08 1.29
N GLU A 244 2.93 28.98 0.74
CA GLU A 244 3.25 28.28 -0.50
C GLU A 244 3.03 26.77 -0.36
N ALA A 245 3.49 26.18 0.75
CA ALA A 245 3.27 24.76 1.04
C ALA A 245 1.78 24.41 1.23
N VAL A 246 1.01 25.29 1.88
CA VAL A 246 -0.45 25.15 2.02
C VAL A 246 -1.12 25.22 0.65
N ALA A 247 -0.76 26.20 -0.19
CA ALA A 247 -1.34 26.37 -1.52
C ALA A 247 -1.08 25.14 -2.42
N LEU A 248 0.15 24.62 -2.42
CA LEU A 248 0.49 23.40 -3.15
C LEU A 248 -0.23 22.16 -2.60
N SER A 249 -0.39 22.07 -1.27
CA SER A 249 -1.13 20.98 -0.61
C SER A 249 -2.61 20.96 -1.03
N VAL A 250 -3.26 22.12 -1.14
CA VAL A 250 -4.63 22.23 -1.66
C VAL A 250 -4.71 21.69 -3.09
N LEU A 251 -3.77 22.09 -3.95
CA LEU A 251 -3.74 21.63 -5.34
C LEU A 251 -3.53 20.11 -5.43
N GLN A 252 -2.65 19.55 -4.59
CA GLN A 252 -2.43 18.11 -4.49
C GLN A 252 -3.69 17.36 -4.04
N ILE A 253 -4.41 17.87 -3.03
CA ILE A 253 -5.69 17.30 -2.58
C ILE A 253 -6.71 17.29 -3.73
N VAL A 254 -6.84 18.38 -4.47
CA VAL A 254 -7.76 18.45 -5.62
C VAL A 254 -7.38 17.41 -6.68
N MET A 255 -6.11 17.30 -7.04
CA MET A 255 -5.64 16.30 -8.01
C MET A 255 -5.95 14.87 -7.54
N VAL A 256 -5.70 14.56 -6.28
CA VAL A 256 -6.03 13.27 -5.67
C VAL A 256 -7.52 12.96 -5.73
N LEU A 257 -8.37 13.93 -5.39
CA LEU A 257 -9.82 13.75 -5.41
C LEU A 257 -10.33 13.48 -6.83
N VAL A 258 -9.79 14.19 -7.83
CA VAL A 258 -10.09 13.95 -9.25
C VAL A 258 -9.61 12.56 -9.67
N ALA A 259 -8.37 12.18 -9.33
CA ALA A 259 -7.81 10.86 -9.65
C ALA A 259 -8.62 9.72 -9.02
N LEU A 260 -9.04 9.88 -7.76
CA LEU A 260 -9.89 8.92 -7.05
C LEU A 260 -11.28 8.83 -7.67
N ALA A 261 -11.88 9.96 -8.07
CA ALA A 261 -13.15 9.96 -8.79
C ALA A 261 -13.05 9.20 -10.12
N VAL A 262 -12.00 9.45 -10.91
CA VAL A 262 -11.72 8.74 -12.16
C VAL A 262 -11.52 7.24 -11.90
N ALA A 263 -10.72 6.87 -10.88
CA ALA A 263 -10.50 5.47 -10.52
C ALA A 263 -11.81 4.76 -10.15
N ARG A 264 -12.73 5.43 -9.44
CA ARG A 264 -14.04 4.88 -9.10
C ARG A 264 -14.94 4.73 -10.32
N LEU A 265 -14.93 5.70 -11.25
CA LEU A 265 -15.71 5.63 -12.49
C LEU A 265 -15.26 4.46 -13.36
N LEU A 266 -13.93 4.28 -13.50
CA LEU A 266 -13.35 3.19 -14.28
C LEU A 266 -13.48 1.82 -13.60
N GLY A 267 -13.45 1.78 -12.26
CA GLY A 267 -13.59 0.56 -11.45
C GLY A 267 -15.04 0.09 -11.24
N SER A 268 -16.04 0.89 -11.57
CA SER A 268 -17.48 0.60 -11.33
C SER A 268 -18.10 -0.41 -12.29
N ALA A 269 -17.33 -0.97 -13.24
CA ALA A 269 -17.77 -2.14 -13.98
C ALA A 269 -17.88 -3.32 -13.02
N ARG A 270 -19.09 -3.52 -12.45
CA ARG A 270 -19.45 -4.60 -11.52
C ARG A 270 -18.75 -5.88 -11.95
N VAL A 271 -17.85 -6.36 -11.10
CA VAL A 271 -17.29 -7.70 -11.17
C VAL A 271 -18.46 -8.68 -11.00
N PRO A 272 -18.92 -9.37 -12.05
CA PRO A 272 -19.93 -10.41 -11.89
C PRO A 272 -19.30 -11.56 -11.10
N GLN A 273 -20.01 -12.08 -10.10
CA GLN A 273 -19.58 -13.24 -9.33
C GLN A 273 -19.53 -14.51 -10.21
N ALA A 274 -18.54 -15.36 -9.92
CA ALA A 274 -18.40 -16.76 -10.33
C ALA A 274 -18.56 -17.07 -11.84
N GLY A 275 -17.55 -16.73 -12.64
CA GLY A 275 -17.27 -17.45 -13.88
C GLY A 275 -16.42 -18.71 -13.59
N VAL A 276 -16.56 -19.76 -14.41
CA VAL A 276 -15.75 -20.99 -14.32
C VAL A 276 -14.26 -20.61 -14.27
N MET A 277 -13.58 -20.87 -13.14
CA MET A 277 -12.15 -20.64 -13.02
C MET A 277 -11.42 -21.50 -14.06
N THR A 278 -10.75 -20.85 -14.99
CA THR A 278 -10.03 -21.53 -16.05
C THR A 278 -8.84 -22.29 -15.49
N ARG A 279 -8.68 -23.56 -15.90
CA ARG A 279 -7.46 -24.33 -15.60
C ARG A 279 -6.34 -23.81 -16.51
N ALA A 280 -5.33 -23.17 -15.93
CA ALA A 280 -4.09 -22.83 -16.62
C ALA A 280 -3.50 -24.08 -17.32
N ARG A 281 -2.77 -23.91 -18.43
CA ARG A 281 -2.27 -25.04 -19.23
C ARG A 281 -0.80 -25.30 -18.94
N ARG A 282 -0.37 -26.58 -18.97
CA ARG A 282 1.06 -26.90 -18.94
C ARG A 282 1.69 -26.53 -20.28
N PRO A 283 2.83 -25.80 -20.31
CA PRO A 283 3.53 -25.48 -21.55
C PRO A 283 4.07 -26.75 -22.21
N ARG A 284 4.12 -26.78 -23.55
CA ARG A 284 4.63 -27.91 -24.36
C ARG A 284 5.59 -27.39 -25.45
N GLY A 285 6.68 -28.13 -25.69
CA GLY A 285 7.66 -27.84 -26.74
C GLY A 285 8.26 -26.43 -26.63
N LEU A 286 8.27 -25.70 -27.76
CA LEU A 286 8.84 -24.35 -27.90
C LEU A 286 8.18 -23.29 -26.98
N ALA A 287 7.02 -23.56 -26.39
CA ALA A 287 6.39 -22.65 -25.42
C ALA A 287 7.26 -22.43 -24.17
N TRP A 288 8.16 -23.36 -23.85
CA TRP A 288 9.12 -23.20 -22.75
C TRP A 288 10.12 -22.07 -22.97
N ILE A 289 10.43 -21.71 -24.22
CA ILE A 289 11.32 -20.58 -24.52
C ILE A 289 10.64 -19.27 -24.10
N ALA A 290 9.36 -19.10 -24.42
CA ALA A 290 8.59 -17.92 -24.00
C ALA A 290 8.45 -17.86 -22.47
N VAL A 291 8.20 -18.99 -21.82
CA VAL A 291 8.17 -19.07 -20.35
C VAL A 291 9.52 -18.67 -19.75
N GLY A 292 10.62 -19.24 -20.26
CA GLY A 292 11.98 -18.92 -19.81
C GLY A 292 12.31 -17.43 -20.00
N ALA A 293 11.97 -16.85 -21.14
CA ALA A 293 12.16 -15.43 -21.41
C ALA A 293 11.40 -14.54 -20.41
N VAL A 294 10.14 -14.89 -20.07
CA VAL A 294 9.37 -14.13 -19.08
C VAL A 294 9.90 -14.34 -17.65
N LEU A 295 10.41 -15.53 -17.31
CA LEU A 295 11.06 -15.76 -16.02
C LEU A 295 12.35 -14.94 -15.90
N VAL A 296 13.16 -14.89 -16.94
CA VAL A 296 14.36 -14.03 -16.99
C VAL A 296 13.96 -12.56 -16.90
N TRP A 297 12.95 -12.12 -17.66
CA TRP A 297 12.40 -10.76 -17.55
C TRP A 297 11.98 -10.41 -16.12
N THR A 298 11.27 -11.33 -15.46
CA THR A 298 10.82 -11.16 -14.07
C THR A 298 12.01 -11.07 -13.11
N ALA A 299 13.03 -11.92 -13.29
CA ALA A 299 14.23 -11.90 -12.46
C ALA A 299 15.04 -10.60 -12.68
N VAL A 300 15.24 -10.19 -13.94
CA VAL A 300 15.95 -8.96 -14.28
C VAL A 300 15.23 -7.73 -13.73
N TRP A 301 13.90 -7.66 -13.83
CA TRP A 301 13.17 -6.47 -13.38
C TRP A 301 12.93 -6.43 -11.86
N LEU A 302 12.60 -7.57 -11.25
CA LEU A 302 12.16 -7.61 -9.84
C LEU A 302 13.21 -8.09 -8.85
N VAL A 303 14.18 -8.90 -9.29
CA VAL A 303 15.21 -9.45 -8.40
C VAL A 303 16.51 -8.65 -8.48
N LEU A 304 16.89 -8.21 -9.68
CA LEU A 304 18.15 -7.47 -9.89
C LEU A 304 18.30 -6.21 -9.02
N PRO A 305 17.28 -5.33 -8.83
CA PRO A 305 17.44 -4.15 -7.98
C PRO A 305 17.76 -4.52 -6.52
N ILE A 306 17.11 -5.56 -6.00
CA ILE A 306 17.32 -6.04 -4.62
C ILE A 306 18.69 -6.70 -4.48
N VAL A 307 19.07 -7.55 -5.43
CA VAL A 307 20.40 -8.17 -5.44
C VAL A 307 21.49 -7.10 -5.53
N THR A 308 21.30 -6.08 -6.37
CA THR A 308 22.27 -4.98 -6.50
C THR A 308 22.39 -4.18 -5.21
N LEU A 309 21.28 -3.90 -4.53
CA LEU A 309 21.29 -3.27 -3.21
C LEU A 309 22.13 -4.07 -2.20
N VAL A 310 21.91 -5.39 -2.13
CA VAL A 310 22.64 -6.28 -1.21
C VAL A 310 24.13 -6.39 -1.58
N VAL A 311 24.45 -6.55 -2.86
CA VAL A 311 25.86 -6.66 -3.29
C VAL A 311 26.60 -5.35 -3.06
N ARG A 312 25.98 -4.19 -3.29
CA ARG A 312 26.61 -2.89 -3.07
C ARG A 312 26.69 -2.50 -1.60
N SER A 313 25.77 -2.95 -0.74
CA SER A 313 25.90 -2.75 0.71
C SER A 313 27.12 -3.48 1.29
N LEU A 314 27.51 -4.60 0.69
CA LEU A 314 28.71 -5.38 1.03
C LEU A 314 29.99 -4.88 0.34
N ARG A 315 29.87 -3.86 -0.52
CA ARG A 315 30.98 -3.26 -1.27
C ARG A 315 31.09 -1.75 -1.09
N PRO A 316 31.18 -1.22 0.15
CA PRO A 316 31.37 0.21 0.38
C PRO A 316 32.65 0.69 -0.32
N GLY A 317 32.56 1.78 -1.09
CA GLY A 317 33.68 2.32 -1.86
C GLY A 317 34.22 1.41 -2.98
N GLY A 318 33.52 0.33 -3.33
CA GLY A 318 33.94 -0.64 -4.35
C GLY A 318 34.75 -1.82 -3.81
N HIS A 319 35.08 -1.84 -2.52
CA HIS A 319 35.82 -2.92 -1.87
C HIS A 319 34.89 -3.78 -1.00
N TRP A 320 35.10 -5.10 -1.02
CA TRP A 320 34.35 -6.00 -0.13
C TRP A 320 34.61 -5.65 1.33
N GLY A 321 33.54 -5.39 2.08
CA GLY A 321 33.65 -5.02 3.48
C GLY A 321 32.30 -4.70 4.12
N LEU A 322 32.29 -4.63 5.44
CA LEU A 322 31.11 -4.35 6.24
C LEU A 322 31.13 -2.92 6.83
N ALA A 323 31.88 -2.00 6.23
CA ALA A 323 32.06 -0.65 6.76
C ALA A 323 30.70 0.06 6.96
N GLY A 324 29.81 0.01 5.96
CA GLY A 324 28.46 0.58 6.06
C GLY A 324 27.61 -0.03 7.18
N TYR A 325 27.84 -1.31 7.53
CA TYR A 325 27.14 -1.97 8.65
C TYR A 325 27.72 -1.59 10.02
N ARG A 326 29.04 -1.37 10.11
CA ARG A 326 29.69 -0.90 11.34
C ARG A 326 29.25 0.51 11.71
N MET A 327 29.03 1.36 10.71
CA MET A 327 28.51 2.71 10.90
C MET A 327 27.08 2.76 11.46
N LEU A 328 26.32 1.65 11.41
CA LEU A 328 24.94 1.63 11.92
C LEU A 328 24.88 1.72 13.45
N THR A 329 25.95 1.31 14.13
CA THR A 329 26.08 1.40 15.59
C THR A 329 26.67 2.73 16.04
N ASP A 330 27.31 3.47 15.13
CA ASP A 330 27.90 4.77 15.45
C ASP A 330 26.80 5.81 15.58
N ASP A 331 26.89 6.63 16.65
CA ASP A 331 25.98 7.76 16.84
C ASP A 331 26.25 8.80 15.76
N THR A 332 25.41 8.77 14.75
CA THR A 332 25.52 9.62 13.58
C THR A 332 24.43 10.68 13.69
N TYR A 333 24.81 11.89 14.10
CA TYR A 333 23.91 13.03 14.28
C TYR A 333 22.89 12.89 15.42
N GLY A 334 23.33 12.37 16.57
CA GLY A 334 22.51 12.29 17.78
C GLY A 334 21.47 11.16 17.79
N THR A 335 21.49 10.28 16.77
CA THR A 335 20.74 9.03 16.73
C THR A 335 21.58 7.93 16.06
N SER A 336 21.50 6.69 16.55
CA SER A 336 22.09 5.54 15.86
C SER A 336 21.06 4.86 14.96
N ALA A 337 21.50 4.22 13.88
CA ALA A 337 20.59 3.47 13.01
C ALA A 337 19.90 2.32 13.75
N THR A 338 20.57 1.75 14.76
CA THR A 338 19.98 0.80 15.72
C THR A 338 18.81 1.40 16.50
N SER A 339 18.96 2.62 17.04
CA SER A 339 17.84 3.29 17.74
C SER A 339 16.67 3.60 16.81
N SER A 340 16.96 4.03 15.57
CA SER A 340 15.92 4.29 14.56
C SER A 340 15.22 3.01 14.10
N LEU A 341 15.94 1.89 13.97
CA LEU A 341 15.35 0.59 13.68
C LEU A 341 14.43 0.15 14.82
N TRP A 342 14.88 0.26 16.07
CA TRP A 342 14.07 -0.08 17.24
C TRP A 342 12.80 0.77 17.32
N TYR A 343 12.93 2.09 17.12
CA TYR A 343 11.78 3.00 17.09
C TYR A 343 10.82 2.62 15.95
N SER A 344 11.33 2.28 14.77
CA SER A 344 10.50 1.88 13.62
C SER A 344 9.72 0.60 13.87
N VAL A 345 10.36 -0.40 14.48
CA VAL A 345 9.71 -1.67 14.80
C VAL A 345 8.64 -1.45 15.87
N THR A 346 8.94 -0.73 16.94
CA THR A 346 7.98 -0.47 18.03
C THR A 346 6.83 0.42 17.58
N SER A 347 7.09 1.46 16.79
CA SER A 347 6.04 2.32 16.22
C SER A 347 5.16 1.55 15.23
N ALA A 348 5.75 0.71 14.37
CA ALA A 348 5.02 -0.10 13.41
C ALA A 348 4.17 -1.19 14.09
N LEU A 349 4.65 -1.81 15.17
CA LEU A 349 3.85 -2.75 15.97
C LEU A 349 2.63 -2.05 16.57
N LEU A 350 2.81 -0.87 17.17
CA LEU A 350 1.70 -0.12 17.75
C LEU A 350 0.71 0.34 16.66
N ALA A 351 1.23 0.84 15.54
CA ALA A 351 0.43 1.20 14.37
C ALA A 351 -0.38 0.01 13.83
N THR A 352 0.21 -1.19 13.82
CA THR A 352 -0.46 -2.42 13.40
C THR A 352 -1.60 -2.78 14.33
N VAL A 353 -1.40 -2.68 15.65
CA VAL A 353 -2.48 -2.92 16.62
C VAL A 353 -3.63 -1.94 16.40
N ILE A 354 -3.33 -0.64 16.27
CA ILE A 354 -4.33 0.40 16.01
C ILE A 354 -5.06 0.11 14.69
N ALA A 355 -4.32 -0.17 13.61
CA ALA A 355 -4.89 -0.43 12.29
C ALA A 355 -5.73 -1.71 12.25
N VAL A 356 -5.33 -2.76 12.96
CA VAL A 356 -6.10 -4.00 13.10
C VAL A 356 -7.39 -3.73 13.86
N VAL A 357 -7.35 -3.04 14.99
CA VAL A 357 -8.55 -2.73 15.79
C VAL A 357 -9.51 -1.85 14.98
N VAL A 358 -9.03 -0.72 14.47
CA VAL A 358 -9.86 0.22 13.71
C VAL A 358 -10.34 -0.39 12.40
N GLY A 359 -9.47 -1.11 11.69
CA GLY A 359 -9.79 -1.76 10.42
C GLY A 359 -10.76 -2.94 10.57
N LEU A 360 -10.66 -3.74 11.65
CA LEU A 360 -11.62 -4.80 11.96
C LEU A 360 -13.01 -4.23 12.25
N LEU A 361 -13.08 -3.18 13.07
CA LEU A 361 -14.34 -2.49 13.37
C LEU A 361 -14.93 -1.86 12.10
N GLY A 362 -14.11 -1.22 11.28
CA GLY A 362 -14.50 -0.69 9.97
C GLY A 362 -15.03 -1.78 9.03
N ALA A 363 -14.31 -2.91 8.90
CA ALA A 363 -14.75 -4.03 8.07
C ALA A 363 -16.04 -4.68 8.58
N ALA A 364 -16.21 -4.80 9.91
CA ALA A 364 -17.45 -5.28 10.51
C ALA A 364 -18.61 -4.30 10.27
N ALA A 365 -18.36 -2.99 10.35
CA ALA A 365 -19.35 -1.96 10.03
C ALA A 365 -19.81 -2.03 8.57
N LEU A 366 -18.87 -2.24 7.63
CA LEU A 366 -19.16 -2.32 6.20
C LEU A 366 -19.94 -3.58 5.81
N THR A 367 -19.63 -4.71 6.43
CA THR A 367 -20.27 -6.00 6.10
C THR A 367 -21.62 -6.20 6.78
N ARG A 368 -21.87 -5.50 7.90
CA ARG A 368 -23.10 -5.64 8.71
C ARG A 368 -24.04 -4.43 8.63
N GLY A 369 -23.57 -3.30 8.13
CA GLY A 369 -24.37 -2.09 7.94
C GLY A 369 -25.23 -2.14 6.69
N GLY A 370 -26.38 -1.47 6.72
CA GLY A 370 -27.23 -1.20 5.55
C GLY A 370 -27.35 0.30 5.28
N GLY A 371 -27.69 0.66 4.03
CA GLY A 371 -28.05 2.02 3.65
C GLY A 371 -26.86 2.98 3.48
N ILE A 372 -27.05 4.24 3.91
CA ILE A 372 -26.09 5.33 3.70
C ILE A 372 -24.80 5.15 4.50
N VAL A 373 -24.87 4.49 5.66
CA VAL A 373 -23.73 4.23 6.55
C VAL A 373 -22.69 3.33 5.87
N THR A 374 -23.13 2.31 5.13
CA THR A 374 -22.23 1.43 4.38
C THR A 374 -21.55 2.15 3.22
N ARG A 375 -22.29 3.02 2.50
CA ARG A 375 -21.74 3.81 1.39
C ARG A 375 -20.76 4.87 1.88
N ALA A 376 -21.12 5.59 2.95
CA ALA A 376 -20.27 6.59 3.57
C ALA A 376 -19.02 5.94 4.20
N GLY A 377 -19.18 4.84 4.93
CA GLY A 377 -18.06 4.07 5.48
C GLY A 377 -17.13 3.51 4.41
N ALA A 378 -17.67 3.04 3.27
CA ALA A 378 -16.86 2.52 2.16
C ALA A 378 -16.09 3.66 1.46
N ALA A 379 -16.70 4.84 1.33
CA ALA A 379 -16.03 6.02 0.81
C ALA A 379 -14.93 6.51 1.77
N LEU A 380 -15.22 6.60 3.07
CA LEU A 380 -14.31 7.07 4.12
C LEU A 380 -13.12 6.13 4.32
N SER A 381 -13.31 4.81 4.21
CA SER A 381 -12.23 3.83 4.30
C SER A 381 -11.28 3.86 3.09
N LEU A 382 -11.74 4.37 1.94
CA LEU A 382 -10.93 4.55 0.74
C LEU A 382 -10.27 5.93 0.65
N LEU A 383 -10.68 6.92 1.46
CA LEU A 383 -10.09 8.26 1.42
C LEU A 383 -8.60 8.29 1.82
N PRO A 384 -8.15 7.60 2.88
CA PRO A 384 -6.74 7.58 3.26
C PRO A 384 -5.80 6.98 2.20
N LEU A 385 -6.31 6.11 1.31
CA LEU A 385 -5.51 5.57 0.19
C LEU A 385 -5.16 6.61 -0.88
N GLY A 386 -5.98 7.67 -1.00
CA GLY A 386 -5.75 8.72 -1.98
C GLY A 386 -4.90 9.86 -1.44
N VAL A 387 -4.95 10.12 -0.13
CA VAL A 387 -4.28 11.31 0.42
C VAL A 387 -2.78 11.10 0.49
N SER A 388 -2.07 12.11 -0.02
CA SER A 388 -0.63 12.23 0.08
C SER A 388 -0.16 12.17 1.53
N ALA A 389 0.83 11.30 1.77
CA ALA A 389 1.53 11.23 3.05
C ALA A 389 2.26 12.56 3.38
N VAL A 390 2.73 13.29 2.38
CA VAL A 390 3.38 14.60 2.54
C VAL A 390 2.35 15.67 2.92
N THR A 391 1.23 15.75 2.20
CA THR A 391 0.16 16.70 2.54
C THR A 391 -0.38 16.44 3.95
N LEU A 392 -0.58 15.17 4.29
CA LEU A 392 -1.01 14.78 5.63
C LEU A 392 0.05 15.14 6.68
N GLY A 393 1.33 14.79 6.44
CA GLY A 393 2.44 15.11 7.34
C GLY A 393 2.61 16.60 7.58
N PHE A 394 2.53 17.41 6.51
CA PHE A 394 2.55 18.87 6.62
C PHE A 394 1.34 19.42 7.37
N GLY A 395 0.14 18.88 7.11
CA GLY A 395 -1.06 19.24 7.88
C GLY A 395 -0.95 18.90 9.36
N TYR A 396 -0.25 17.82 9.70
CA TYR A 396 0.09 17.49 11.07
C TYR A 396 1.05 18.47 11.73
N VAL A 397 2.11 18.90 11.03
CA VAL A 397 3.02 19.94 11.54
C VAL A 397 2.23 21.19 11.94
N LEU A 398 1.26 21.57 11.11
CA LEU A 398 0.42 22.74 11.32
C LEU A 398 -0.66 22.55 12.40
N ALA A 399 -1.22 21.35 12.53
CA ALA A 399 -2.20 21.02 13.56
C ALA A 399 -1.56 20.90 14.95
N LEU A 400 -0.41 20.23 15.02
CA LEU A 400 0.30 19.98 16.27
C LEU A 400 0.99 21.24 16.82
N SER A 401 1.37 22.20 15.96
CA SER A 401 1.96 23.47 16.41
C SER A 401 1.01 24.33 17.26
N ARG A 402 -0.30 24.06 17.19
CA ARG A 402 -1.33 24.73 17.99
C ARG A 402 -1.60 24.05 19.34
N LEU A 403 -1.05 22.87 19.57
CA LEU A 403 -1.28 22.09 20.79
C LEU A 403 -0.14 22.28 21.80
N PRO A 404 -0.38 21.98 23.09
CA PRO A 404 0.68 21.90 24.08
C PRO A 404 1.79 20.93 23.64
N TYR A 405 3.04 21.27 23.98
CA TYR A 405 4.21 20.49 23.58
C TYR A 405 4.10 19.00 23.96
N GLU A 406 3.55 18.69 25.13
CA GLU A 406 3.37 17.31 25.62
C GLU A 406 2.50 16.46 24.69
N VAL A 407 1.46 17.05 24.09
CA VAL A 407 0.58 16.37 23.13
C VAL A 407 1.27 16.27 21.78
N ALA A 408 1.90 17.35 21.32
CA ALA A 408 2.59 17.41 20.04
C ALA A 408 3.86 16.54 19.96
N ALA A 409 4.48 16.26 21.11
CA ALA A 409 5.64 15.38 21.26
C ALA A 409 5.26 13.97 21.72
N SER A 410 3.97 13.65 21.81
CA SER A 410 3.50 12.34 22.26
C SER A 410 4.02 11.22 21.36
N PRO A 411 4.51 10.10 21.93
CA PRO A 411 5.00 8.96 21.15
C PRO A 411 3.91 8.27 20.33
N LEU A 412 2.63 8.58 20.58
CA LEU A 412 1.49 8.02 19.84
C LEU A 412 1.23 8.69 18.48
N VAL A 413 1.77 9.88 18.23
CA VAL A 413 1.51 10.63 17.00
C VAL A 413 1.94 9.83 15.77
N VAL A 414 3.20 9.38 15.73
CA VAL A 414 3.74 8.63 14.59
C VAL A 414 2.99 7.31 14.34
N PRO A 415 2.76 6.45 15.36
CA PRO A 415 1.95 5.24 15.20
C PRO A 415 0.53 5.48 14.70
N CYS A 416 -0.16 6.55 15.14
CA CYS A 416 -1.50 6.88 14.66
C CYS A 416 -1.49 7.23 13.16
N VAL A 417 -0.50 8.02 12.71
CA VAL A 417 -0.34 8.38 11.30
C VAL A 417 0.00 7.16 10.45
N GLN A 418 0.91 6.30 10.92
CA GLN A 418 1.23 5.04 10.26
C GLN A 418 0.01 4.11 10.17
N ALA A 419 -0.80 4.03 11.25
CA ALA A 419 -2.02 3.23 11.28
C ALA A 419 -3.05 3.71 10.27
N LEU A 420 -3.20 5.03 10.09
CA LEU A 420 -4.11 5.62 9.12
C LEU A 420 -3.86 5.11 7.70
N ILE A 421 -2.58 4.94 7.32
CA ILE A 421 -2.17 4.45 6.01
C ILE A 421 -2.38 2.92 5.89
N ALA A 422 -2.28 2.19 7.00
CA ALA A 422 -2.46 0.74 7.04
C ALA A 422 -3.94 0.27 7.12
N ILE A 423 -4.85 1.07 7.71
CA ILE A 423 -6.27 0.72 7.91
C ILE A 423 -6.98 0.28 6.62
N PRO A 424 -6.85 0.98 5.47
CA PRO A 424 -7.53 0.57 4.24
C PRO A 424 -7.12 -0.82 3.74
N VAL A 425 -5.86 -1.21 3.97
CA VAL A 425 -5.37 -2.56 3.63
C VAL A 425 -6.02 -3.60 4.53
N VAL A 426 -6.13 -3.34 5.84
CA VAL A 426 -6.82 -4.23 6.78
C VAL A 426 -8.28 -4.41 6.37
N ILE A 427 -8.99 -3.31 6.06
CA ILE A 427 -10.37 -3.35 5.60
C ILE A 427 -10.49 -4.14 4.29
N GLY A 428 -9.61 -3.89 3.33
CA GLY A 428 -9.61 -4.56 2.03
C GLY A 428 -9.35 -6.08 2.10
N VAL A 429 -8.67 -6.55 3.15
CA VAL A 429 -8.47 -7.98 3.42
C VAL A 429 -9.64 -8.58 4.23
N MET A 430 -10.16 -7.84 5.22
CA MET A 430 -11.14 -8.36 6.17
C MET A 430 -12.58 -8.34 5.65
N VAL A 431 -12.98 -7.34 4.85
CA VAL A 431 -14.32 -7.30 4.24
C VAL A 431 -14.63 -8.57 3.43
N PRO A 432 -13.82 -8.98 2.43
CA PRO A 432 -14.09 -10.19 1.68
C PRO A 432 -13.95 -11.47 2.52
N ALA A 433 -13.16 -11.45 3.61
CA ALA A 433 -13.06 -12.58 4.53
C ALA A 433 -14.34 -12.76 5.36
N PHE A 434 -14.94 -11.67 5.84
CA PHE A 434 -16.22 -11.71 6.57
C PHE A 434 -17.41 -12.08 5.68
N GLU A 435 -17.41 -11.65 4.41
CA GLU A 435 -18.44 -12.02 3.42
C GLU A 435 -18.46 -13.53 3.11
N GLN A 436 -17.33 -14.22 3.25
CA GLN A 436 -17.23 -15.67 3.04
C GLN A 436 -17.80 -16.50 4.22
N VAL A 437 -17.95 -15.91 5.40
CA VAL A 437 -18.48 -16.61 6.57
C VAL A 437 -20.00 -16.72 6.44
N SER A 438 -20.51 -17.96 6.43
CA SER A 438 -21.93 -18.25 6.26
C SER A 438 -22.80 -17.62 7.35
N PRO A 439 -23.90 -16.93 7.00
CA PRO A 439 -24.86 -16.40 7.97
C PRO A 439 -25.39 -17.48 8.93
N ARG A 440 -25.58 -18.71 8.45
CA ARG A 440 -26.14 -19.83 9.24
C ARG A 440 -25.30 -20.16 10.49
N LEU A 441 -23.98 -20.01 10.43
CA LEU A 441 -23.10 -20.24 11.58
C LEU A 441 -23.30 -19.18 12.67
N ARG A 442 -23.59 -17.94 12.26
CA ARG A 442 -23.87 -16.83 13.17
C ARG A 442 -25.23 -17.03 13.84
N ASP A 443 -26.23 -17.41 13.06
CA ASP A 443 -27.59 -17.66 13.55
C ASP A 443 -27.61 -18.84 14.53
N ALA A 444 -26.91 -19.94 14.22
CA ALA A 444 -26.79 -21.08 15.12
C ALA A 444 -26.15 -20.71 16.46
N ALA A 445 -25.06 -19.92 16.44
CA ALA A 445 -24.42 -19.46 17.67
C ALA A 445 -25.34 -18.54 18.50
N ALA A 446 -26.11 -17.67 17.84
CA ALA A 446 -27.06 -16.79 18.50
C ALA A 446 -28.21 -17.58 19.17
N THR A 447 -28.75 -18.61 18.51
CA THR A 447 -29.77 -19.50 19.09
C THR A 447 -29.27 -20.27 20.31
N LEU A 448 -27.96 -20.58 20.37
CA LEU A 448 -27.30 -21.19 21.54
C LEU A 448 -26.99 -20.18 22.67
N GLY A 449 -27.53 -18.95 22.60
CA GLY A 449 -27.37 -17.92 23.63
C GLY A 449 -26.10 -17.08 23.51
N ALA A 450 -25.34 -17.19 22.41
CA ALA A 450 -24.16 -16.34 22.22
C ALA A 450 -24.58 -14.90 21.87
N GLY A 451 -24.18 -13.93 22.70
CA GLY A 451 -24.37 -12.51 22.39
C GLY A 451 -23.54 -12.02 21.20
N PRO A 452 -23.82 -10.82 20.63
CA PRO A 452 -23.20 -10.35 19.39
C PRO A 452 -21.67 -10.29 19.41
N LEU A 453 -21.09 -9.87 20.53
CA LEU A 453 -19.64 -9.83 20.71
C LEU A 453 -19.05 -11.25 20.78
N ARG A 454 -19.74 -12.17 21.46
CA ARG A 454 -19.32 -13.57 21.55
C ARG A 454 -19.36 -14.22 20.17
N VAL A 455 -20.42 -14.04 19.39
CA VAL A 455 -20.53 -14.52 18.00
C VAL A 455 -19.40 -13.95 17.14
N PHE A 456 -19.11 -12.65 17.23
CA PHE A 456 -18.02 -12.04 16.48
C PHE A 456 -16.66 -12.66 16.83
N VAL A 457 -16.35 -12.83 18.12
CA VAL A 457 -15.06 -13.37 18.55
C VAL A 457 -14.94 -14.87 18.25
N THR A 458 -15.97 -15.67 18.53
CA THR A 458 -15.89 -17.13 18.44
C THR A 458 -16.14 -17.67 17.03
N VAL A 459 -16.93 -16.98 16.22
CA VAL A 459 -17.27 -17.40 14.84
C VAL A 459 -16.47 -16.58 13.83
N ASP A 460 -16.72 -15.26 13.74
CA ASP A 460 -16.14 -14.45 12.66
C ASP A 460 -14.62 -14.34 12.78
N LEU A 461 -14.09 -13.88 13.92
CA LEU A 461 -12.64 -13.72 14.12
C LEU A 461 -11.91 -15.05 14.07
N ARG A 462 -12.49 -16.13 14.60
CA ARG A 462 -11.84 -17.45 14.59
C ARG A 462 -11.75 -18.04 13.18
N LEU A 463 -12.81 -17.92 12.38
CA LEU A 463 -12.83 -18.39 10.99
C LEU A 463 -11.97 -17.52 10.07
N THR A 464 -11.86 -16.22 10.38
CA THR A 464 -11.06 -15.26 9.58
C THR A 464 -9.67 -15.00 10.15
N ALA A 465 -9.23 -15.72 11.19
CA ALA A 465 -7.95 -15.50 11.88
C ALA A 465 -6.74 -15.52 10.94
N ARG A 466 -6.78 -16.32 9.87
CA ARG A 466 -5.73 -16.37 8.83
C ARG A 466 -5.71 -15.10 7.97
N SER A 467 -6.88 -14.60 7.57
CA SER A 467 -6.98 -13.34 6.84
C SER A 467 -6.53 -12.18 7.72
N LEU A 468 -6.85 -12.25 9.02
CA LEU A 468 -6.42 -11.27 10.00
C LEU A 468 -4.91 -11.27 10.21
N SER A 469 -4.26 -12.43 10.32
CA SER A 469 -2.79 -12.50 10.44
C SER A 469 -2.09 -11.95 9.21
N ALA A 470 -2.61 -12.25 8.01
CA ALA A 470 -2.11 -11.68 6.77
C ALA A 470 -2.30 -10.15 6.73
N ALA A 471 -3.49 -9.66 7.11
CA ALA A 471 -3.78 -8.23 7.18
C ALA A 471 -2.85 -7.50 8.16
N ALA A 472 -2.59 -8.08 9.34
CA ALA A 472 -1.68 -7.53 10.34
C ALA A 472 -0.24 -7.48 9.82
N ALA A 473 0.23 -8.52 9.13
CA ALA A 473 1.56 -8.53 8.52
C ALA A 473 1.72 -7.44 7.46
N PHE A 474 0.74 -7.28 6.55
CA PHE A 474 0.79 -6.19 5.56
C PHE A 474 0.71 -4.81 6.22
N ALA A 475 -0.13 -4.64 7.25
CA ALA A 475 -0.22 -3.39 8.01
C ALA A 475 1.13 -3.04 8.67
N PHE A 476 1.80 -4.02 9.28
CA PHE A 476 3.13 -3.83 9.86
C PHE A 476 4.16 -3.40 8.83
N VAL A 477 4.21 -4.09 7.68
CA VAL A 477 5.23 -3.77 6.69
C VAL A 477 4.98 -2.41 6.01
N MET A 478 3.71 -2.03 5.80
CA MET A 478 3.40 -0.67 5.35
C MET A 478 3.79 0.37 6.41
N ALA A 479 3.50 0.11 7.69
CA ALA A 479 3.82 1.05 8.78
C ALA A 479 5.33 1.24 8.95
N ILE A 480 6.13 0.16 8.98
CA ILE A 480 7.59 0.25 9.15
C ILE A 480 8.27 0.95 7.96
N GLY A 481 7.67 0.87 6.78
CA GLY A 481 8.15 1.51 5.55
C GLY A 481 7.67 2.95 5.35
N GLU A 482 6.83 3.48 6.26
CA GLU A 482 6.26 4.81 6.09
C GLU A 482 7.36 5.88 6.21
N PHE A 483 7.50 6.65 5.13
CA PHE A 483 8.53 7.67 4.97
C PHE A 483 7.93 9.06 4.74
N GLY A 484 6.81 9.18 4.03
CA GLY A 484 6.29 10.47 3.59
C GLY A 484 5.86 11.33 4.76
N ALA A 485 4.90 10.83 5.56
CA ALA A 485 4.36 11.60 6.68
C ALA A 485 5.35 11.67 7.87
N THR A 486 6.11 10.59 8.09
CA THR A 486 7.08 10.50 9.19
C THR A 486 8.25 11.45 9.02
N THR A 487 8.65 11.81 7.79
CA THR A 487 9.69 12.81 7.55
C THR A 487 9.32 14.20 8.11
N PHE A 488 8.02 14.55 8.14
CA PHE A 488 7.54 15.80 8.72
C PHE A 488 7.45 15.76 10.25
N LEU A 489 7.29 14.56 10.81
CA LEU A 489 7.04 14.32 12.24
C LEU A 489 8.29 13.89 13.01
N ALA A 490 9.37 13.58 12.31
CA ALA A 490 10.59 13.07 12.89
C ALA A 490 11.23 14.12 13.82
N ARG A 491 11.54 13.68 15.04
CA ARG A 491 12.34 14.41 16.03
C ARG A 491 13.55 13.54 16.38
N ALA A 492 14.51 14.09 17.14
CA ALA A 492 15.70 13.36 17.56
C ALA A 492 15.36 11.95 18.12
N ASN A 493 14.39 11.83 19.02
CA ASN A 493 14.05 10.53 19.63
C ASN A 493 12.97 9.72 18.90
N THR A 494 12.44 10.23 17.77
CA THR A 494 11.33 9.61 17.01
C THR A 494 11.65 9.46 15.53
N THR A 495 12.94 9.43 15.18
CA THR A 495 13.39 9.26 13.79
C THR A 495 13.25 7.80 13.40
N THR A 496 12.38 7.52 12.43
CA THR A 496 12.23 6.18 11.86
C THR A 496 13.38 5.86 10.90
N LEU A 497 13.64 4.58 10.68
CA LEU A 497 14.71 4.08 9.82
C LEU A 497 14.54 4.54 8.37
N PRO A 498 13.32 4.56 7.76
CA PRO A 498 13.13 5.18 6.45
C PRO A 498 13.57 6.65 6.42
N VAL A 499 13.25 7.43 7.47
CA VAL A 499 13.63 8.85 7.56
C VAL A 499 15.15 9.00 7.67
N LEU A 500 15.80 8.15 8.47
CA LEU A 500 17.27 8.11 8.56
C LEU A 500 17.92 7.74 7.22
N ILE A 501 17.39 6.75 6.49
CA ILE A 501 17.89 6.40 5.16
C ILE A 501 17.78 7.62 4.23
N GLY A 502 16.65 8.32 4.25
CA GLY A 502 16.47 9.54 3.47
C GLY A 502 17.44 10.66 3.83
N SER A 503 17.71 10.86 5.13
CA SER A 503 18.62 11.90 5.60
C SER A 503 20.09 11.60 5.25
N LEU A 504 20.50 10.32 5.31
CA LEU A 504 21.81 9.87 4.85
C LEU A 504 21.97 10.06 3.34
N MET A 505 20.95 9.72 2.56
CA MET A 505 20.94 9.88 1.10
C MET A 505 20.94 11.34 0.64
N GLY A 506 20.36 12.24 1.42
CA GLY A 506 20.35 13.68 1.15
C GLY A 506 21.72 14.35 1.35
N ARG A 507 22.70 13.66 1.94
CA ARG A 507 24.02 14.20 2.26
C ARG A 507 25.09 13.58 1.34
N PRO A 508 25.87 14.38 0.62
CA PRO A 508 27.01 13.87 -0.14
C PRO A 508 27.99 13.13 0.77
N GLY A 509 28.56 12.02 0.28
CA GLY A 509 29.57 11.24 0.99
C GLY A 509 29.44 9.74 0.75
N ALA A 510 30.58 9.07 0.50
CA ALA A 510 30.61 7.63 0.27
C ALA A 510 30.15 6.83 1.50
N ASP A 511 30.50 7.33 2.69
CA ASP A 511 30.16 6.72 3.98
C ASP A 511 28.65 6.79 4.26
N ASN A 512 28.03 7.97 4.06
CA ASN A 512 26.57 8.14 4.18
C ASN A 512 25.82 7.22 3.20
N TYR A 513 26.32 7.11 1.96
CA TYR A 513 25.73 6.23 0.96
C TYR A 513 25.85 4.74 1.36
N ALA A 514 27.01 4.32 1.88
CA ALA A 514 27.22 2.97 2.39
C ALA A 514 26.30 2.64 3.57
N ALA A 515 26.18 3.54 4.55
CA ALA A 515 25.29 3.39 5.69
C ALA A 515 23.82 3.32 5.26
N ALA A 516 23.40 4.15 4.31
CA ALA A 516 22.03 4.13 3.76
C ALA A 516 21.70 2.80 3.05
N MET A 517 22.65 2.24 2.28
CA MET A 517 22.48 0.91 1.68
C MET A 517 22.38 -0.19 2.73
N ALA A 518 23.24 -0.17 3.76
CA ALA A 518 23.21 -1.15 4.85
C ALA A 518 21.88 -1.10 5.64
N ALA A 519 21.43 0.11 6.01
CA ALA A 519 20.14 0.33 6.66
C ALA A 519 18.97 -0.11 5.77
N SER A 520 19.05 0.13 4.46
CA SER A 520 18.04 -0.32 3.49
C SER A 520 17.95 -1.84 3.45
N VAL A 521 19.09 -2.55 3.43
CA VAL A 521 19.12 -4.03 3.45
C VAL A 521 18.53 -4.58 4.75
N LEU A 522 18.80 -3.98 5.90
CA LEU A 522 18.15 -4.37 7.16
C LEU A 522 16.64 -4.23 7.09
N LEU A 523 16.15 -3.12 6.55
CA LEU A 523 14.73 -2.88 6.40
C LEU A 523 14.08 -3.87 5.42
N VAL A 524 14.74 -4.19 4.29
CA VAL A 524 14.30 -5.26 3.37
C VAL A 524 14.23 -6.60 4.09
N ALA A 525 15.24 -6.95 4.89
CA ALA A 525 15.28 -8.21 5.62
C ALA A 525 14.11 -8.33 6.61
N VAL A 526 13.85 -7.28 7.39
CA VAL A 526 12.70 -7.25 8.33
C VAL A 526 11.38 -7.41 7.57
N SER A 527 11.17 -6.65 6.49
CA SER A 527 9.96 -6.76 5.66
C SER A 527 9.81 -8.17 5.06
N ALA A 528 10.89 -8.76 4.54
CA ALA A 528 10.87 -10.08 3.93
C ALA A 528 10.54 -11.18 4.95
N VAL A 529 11.09 -11.12 6.17
CA VAL A 529 10.78 -12.07 7.25
C VAL A 529 9.30 -12.01 7.63
N VAL A 530 8.72 -10.80 7.74
CA VAL A 530 7.30 -10.64 8.08
C VAL A 530 6.39 -11.17 6.97
N VAL A 531 6.70 -10.89 5.70
CA VAL A 531 5.92 -11.43 4.58
C VAL A 531 6.06 -12.95 4.50
N ALA A 532 7.27 -13.49 4.66
CA ALA A 532 7.50 -14.93 4.60
C ALA A 532 6.75 -15.66 5.73
N THR A 533 6.78 -15.14 6.95
CA THR A 533 6.02 -15.73 8.07
C THR A 533 4.51 -15.66 7.87
N ALA A 534 3.99 -14.58 7.27
CA ALA A 534 2.58 -14.46 6.90
C ALA A 534 2.15 -15.47 5.82
N GLU A 535 2.98 -15.70 4.80
CA GLU A 535 2.71 -16.67 3.73
C GLU A 535 2.85 -18.12 4.23
N LEU A 536 3.85 -18.43 5.06
CA LEU A 536 4.06 -19.78 5.60
C LEU A 536 2.93 -20.20 6.55
N THR A 537 2.48 -19.30 7.42
CA THR A 537 1.30 -19.55 8.28
C THR A 537 0.02 -19.75 7.47
N ALA A 538 -0.07 -19.13 6.29
CA ALA A 538 -1.15 -19.33 5.35
C ALA A 538 -1.06 -20.72 4.66
N ALA A 539 0.13 -21.21 4.32
CA ALA A 539 0.32 -22.54 3.70
C ALA A 539 0.09 -23.72 4.67
N ALA A 540 0.72 -23.70 5.85
CA ALA A 540 0.76 -24.85 6.78
C ALA A 540 -0.61 -25.28 7.36
N ARG A 541 -1.62 -24.38 7.39
CA ARG A 541 -2.99 -24.72 7.82
C ARG A 541 -3.90 -25.15 6.67
N GLY A 542 -3.47 -24.99 5.43
CA GLY A 542 -4.17 -25.51 4.24
C GLY A 542 -3.94 -27.01 4.05
N GLU A 543 -2.72 -27.49 4.33
CA GLU A 543 -2.35 -28.91 4.24
C GLU A 543 -3.13 -29.77 5.25
N LYS A 544 -3.25 -29.34 6.52
CA LYS A 544 -4.07 -30.03 7.53
C LYS A 544 -5.55 -30.22 7.15
N LYS A 545 -6.10 -29.37 6.27
CA LYS A 545 -7.49 -29.50 5.80
C LYS A 545 -7.62 -30.47 4.63
N THR A 546 -6.52 -30.78 3.96
CA THR A 546 -6.47 -31.75 2.85
C THR A 546 -6.32 -33.16 3.42
N ASP A 547 -5.56 -33.32 4.49
CA ASP A 547 -5.40 -34.62 5.18
C ASP A 547 -6.66 -35.01 5.98
N ALA A 548 -7.37 -34.05 6.59
CA ALA A 548 -8.63 -34.31 7.31
C ALA A 548 -9.85 -34.65 6.42
N HIS A 549 -9.67 -34.67 5.10
CA HIS A 549 -10.66 -35.17 4.13
C HIS A 549 -10.17 -36.42 3.39
N ALA A 550 -8.99 -36.94 3.75
CA ALA A 550 -8.41 -38.17 3.23
C ALA A 550 -8.54 -39.36 4.21
N ASP A 551 -8.95 -39.08 5.46
CA ASP A 551 -9.43 -40.05 6.46
C ASP A 551 -10.95 -39.88 6.65
#